data_AF-A0A7C4HHV0-F1
#
_entry.id   AF-A0A7C4HHV0-F1
#
_cell.length_a   1.000
_cell.length_b   1.000
_cell.length_c   1.000
_cell.angle_alpha   90.00
_cell.angle_beta   90.00
_cell.angle_gamma   90.00
#
_symmetry.space_group_name_H-M   'P 1'
#
loop_
_entity.id
_entity.type
_entity.pdbx_description
1 polymer ?
#
loop_
_entity_poly.entity_id
_entity_poly.type
_entity_poly.pdbx_seq_one_letter_code
_entity_poly.pdbx_strand_id
1 'polypeptide(L)' 'MASHHSHRTCPLDLSIIGVAHSHPSGILAPSTADLNNFYGRIMIIAAYPYTSEKNMIIINGKGKKVDYKIIEEED' A
#
# COMPACT_ATOMS: atom_id res chain seq x y z
N MET A 1 3.44 25.04 16.35
CA MET A 1 3.41 24.27 15.09
C MET A 1 4.16 22.97 15.32
N ALA A 2 3.53 21.94 15.90
CA ALA A 2 4.18 20.67 16.17
C ALA A 2 3.98 19.74 14.96
N SER A 3 5.03 19.54 14.15
CA SER A 3 5.05 18.46 13.17
C SER A 3 5.33 17.17 13.92
N HIS A 4 4.29 16.35 14.10
CA HIS A 4 4.40 15.00 14.65
C HIS A 4 4.95 14.07 13.55
N HIS A 5 6.27 14.00 13.40
CA HIS A 5 6.91 12.91 12.64
C HIS A 5 6.85 11.64 13.50
N SER A 6 5.77 10.86 13.36
CA SER A 6 5.75 9.49 13.86
C SER A 6 6.59 8.63 12.92
N HIS A 7 7.89 8.51 13.19
CA HIS A 7 8.69 7.40 12.69
C HIS A 7 8.15 6.12 13.34
N ARG A 8 7.16 5.51 12.68
CA ARG A 8 6.61 4.24 13.13
C ARG A 8 7.51 3.13 12.59
N THR A 9 8.54 2.78 13.36
CA THR A 9 9.34 1.59 13.06
C THR A 9 8.49 0.37 13.41
N CYS A 10 7.92 -0.27 12.40
CA CYS A 10 7.40 -1.63 12.55
C CYS A 10 8.61 -2.54 12.88
N PRO A 11 8.60 -3.31 13.97
CA PRO A 11 9.64 -4.29 14.25
C PRO A 11 9.82 -5.24 13.06
N LEU A 12 11.07 -5.63 12.77
CA LEU A 12 11.37 -6.55 11.66
C LEU A 12 10.77 -7.94 11.93
N ASP A 13 9.55 -8.14 11.44
CA ASP A 13 8.87 -9.43 11.38
C ASP A 13 8.84 -9.91 9.93
N LEU A 14 9.54 -11.01 9.65
CA LEU A 14 9.68 -11.59 8.31
C LEU A 14 8.38 -12.23 7.80
N SER A 15 7.38 -12.42 8.68
CA SER A 15 6.04 -12.82 8.26
C SER A 15 5.24 -11.68 7.63
N ILE A 16 5.66 -10.42 7.83
CA ILE A 16 5.01 -9.26 7.23
C ILE A 16 5.41 -9.14 5.76
N ILE A 17 4.44 -9.37 4.86
CA ILE A 17 4.64 -9.32 3.42
C ILE A 17 4.59 -7.90 2.83
N GLY A 18 4.00 -6.93 3.54
CA GLY A 18 3.74 -5.61 2.96
C GLY A 18 2.92 -4.68 3.85
N VAL A 19 2.54 -3.55 3.28
CA VAL A 19 1.63 -2.57 3.89
C VAL A 19 0.46 -2.26 2.96
N ALA A 20 -0.68 -1.85 3.52
CA ALA A 20 -1.83 -1.42 2.75
C ALA A 20 -2.42 -0.14 3.36
N HIS A 21 -2.85 0.79 2.51
CA HIS A 21 -3.56 2.00 2.94
C HIS A 21 -4.52 2.51 1.86
N SER A 22 -5.27 3.55 2.18
CA SER A 22 -6.29 4.11 1.29
C SER A 22 -6.05 5.56 0.89
N HIS A 23 -6.45 5.91 -0.34
CA HIS A 23 -6.46 7.26 -0.89
C HIS A 23 -7.91 7.75 -1.04
N PRO A 24 -8.48 8.45 -0.04
CA PRO A 24 -9.84 9.00 -0.14
C PRO A 24 -9.99 10.08 -1.21
N SER A 25 -8.88 10.65 -1.69
CA SER A 25 -8.84 11.57 -2.83
C SER A 25 -9.17 10.92 -4.18
N GLY A 26 -9.13 9.59 -4.27
CA GLY A 26 -9.31 8.85 -5.52
C GLY A 26 -8.06 8.78 -6.41
N ILE A 27 -6.94 9.37 -5.98
CA ILE A 27 -5.69 9.32 -6.75
C ILE A 27 -5.05 7.94 -6.62
N LEU A 28 -5.07 7.16 -7.71
CA LEU A 28 -4.52 5.81 -7.75
C LEU A 28 -3.04 5.80 -8.19
N ALA A 29 -2.20 6.48 -7.40
CA ALA A 29 -0.75 6.53 -7.58
C ALA A 29 -0.07 6.76 -6.24
N PRO A 30 1.12 6.18 -6.00
CA PRO A 30 1.86 6.45 -4.77
C PRO A 30 2.40 7.88 -4.74
N SER A 31 2.30 8.50 -3.58
CA SER A 31 2.99 9.74 -3.23
C SER A 31 4.43 9.47 -2.80
N THR A 32 5.22 10.53 -2.67
CA THR A 32 6.57 10.43 -2.09
C THR A 32 6.53 9.96 -0.63
N ALA A 33 5.50 10.35 0.13
CA ALA A 33 5.31 9.89 1.49
C ALA A 33 5.02 8.38 1.55
N ASP A 34 4.24 7.85 0.60
CA ASP A 34 3.98 6.41 0.53
C ASP A 34 5.28 5.63 0.30
N LEU A 35 6.10 6.06 -0.67
CA LEU A 35 7.40 5.42 -0.96
C LEU A 35 8.36 5.46 0.23
N ASN A 36 8.36 6.56 0.99
CA ASN A 36 9.18 6.70 2.20
C ASN A 36 8.68 5.85 3.38
N ASN A 37 7.40 5.48 3.38
CA ASN A 37 6.78 4.61 4.40
C ASN A 37 6.55 3.18 3.88
N PHE A 38 7.19 2.81 2.76
CA PHE A 38 7.14 1.46 2.23
C PHE A 38 7.79 0.46 3.19
N TYR A 39 7.13 -0.68 3.41
CA TYR A 39 7.65 -1.76 4.25
C TYR A 39 7.22 -3.12 3.69
N GLY A 40 8.09 -4.13 3.79
CA GLY A 40 7.87 -5.48 3.26
C GLY A 40 8.24 -5.64 1.79
N ARG A 41 7.48 -6.46 1.06
CA ARG A 41 7.69 -6.80 -0.37
C ARG A 41 6.76 -6.03 -1.31
N ILE A 42 5.54 -5.73 -0.85
CA ILE A 42 4.51 -5.03 -1.61
C ILE A 42 3.83 -3.94 -0.79
N MET A 43 3.27 -2.94 -1.48
CA MET A 43 2.34 -1.97 -0.93
C MET A 43 1.06 -1.97 -1.74
N ILE A 44 -0.09 -2.00 -1.07
CA ILE A 44 -1.41 -1.93 -1.69
C ILE A 44 -2.01 -0.55 -1.41
N ILE A 45 -2.46 0.13 -2.47
CA ILE A 45 -3.21 1.39 -2.35
C ILE A 45 -4.60 1.17 -2.92
N ALA A 46 -5.62 1.30 -2.07
CA ALA A 46 -7.01 1.35 -2.49
C ALA A 46 -7.48 2.81 -2.55
N ALA A 47 -8.13 3.24 -3.63
CA ALA A 47 -8.55 4.63 -3.80
C ALA A 47 -10.08 4.73 -3.94
N TYR A 48 -10.64 5.87 -3.51
CA TYR A 48 -12.03 6.20 -3.80
C TYR A 48 -12.30 6.10 -5.33
N PRO A 49 -13.44 5.54 -5.78
CA PRO A 49 -14.65 5.20 -5.04
C PRO A 49 -14.70 3.80 -4.41
N TYR A 50 -13.61 3.03 -4.41
CA TYR A 50 -13.55 1.69 -3.81
C TYR A 50 -14.58 0.68 -4.36
N THR A 51 -15.03 0.83 -5.61
CA THR A 51 -16.13 0.04 -6.16
C THR A 51 -15.67 -1.20 -6.91
N SER A 52 -14.40 -1.27 -7.30
CA SER A 52 -13.85 -2.40 -8.05
C SER A 52 -12.34 -2.53 -7.90
N GLU A 53 -11.78 -3.64 -8.35
CA GLU A 53 -10.32 -3.86 -8.43
C GLU A 53 -9.58 -2.76 -9.21
N LYS A 54 -10.27 -2.08 -10.14
CA LYS A 54 -9.71 -0.93 -10.86
C LYS A 54 -9.36 0.24 -9.95
N ASN A 55 -9.88 0.25 -8.72
CA ASN A 55 -9.59 1.25 -7.70
C ASN A 55 -8.47 0.79 -6.75
N MET A 56 -7.70 -0.23 -7.13
CA MET A 56 -6.57 -0.73 -6.35
C MET A 56 -5.32 -0.84 -7.22
N ILE A 57 -4.16 -0.52 -6.63
CA ILE A 57 -2.85 -0.82 -7.20
C ILE A 57 -1.98 -1.53 -6.19
N ILE A 58 -1.13 -2.41 -6.69
CA ILE A 58 -0.05 -3.05 -5.92
C ILE A 58 1.27 -2.59 -6.50
N ILE A 59 2.18 -2.14 -5.65
CA ILE A 59 3.52 -1.68 -6.03
C ILE A 59 4.61 -2.40 -5.24
N ASN A 60 5.81 -2.50 -5.81
CA ASN A 60 7.00 -2.94 -5.11
C ASN A 60 7.76 -1.76 -4.46
N GLY A 61 8.84 -2.06 -3.73
CA GLY A 61 9.66 -1.05 -3.05
C GLY A 61 10.38 -0.04 -3.96
N LYS A 62 10.27 -0.20 -5.29
CA LYS A 62 10.74 0.79 -6.28
C LYS A 62 9.60 1.66 -6.83
N GLY A 63 8.40 1.57 -6.25
CA GLY A 63 7.21 2.27 -6.72
C GLY A 63 6.64 1.75 -8.05
N LYS A 64 7.11 0.60 -8.54
CA LYS A 64 6.63 0.02 -9.81
C LYS A 64 5.42 -0.86 -9.55
N LYS A 65 4.41 -0.77 -10.43
CA LYS A 65 3.23 -1.64 -10.40
C LYS A 65 3.63 -3.11 -10.52
N VAL A 66 2.89 -3.96 -9.81
CA VAL A 66 3.04 -5.41 -9.79
C VAL A 66 1.71 -6.02 -10.21
N ASP A 67 1.77 -6.97 -11.14
CA ASP A 67 0.59 -7.73 -11.56
C ASP A 67 0.15 -8.70 -10.45
N TYR A 68 -1.16 -8.87 -10.31
CA TYR A 68 -1.75 -9.73 -9.29
C TYR A 68 -3.01 -10.42 -9.81
N LYS A 69 -3.44 -11.46 -9.10
CA LYS A 69 -4.69 -12.17 -9.32
C LYS A 69 -5.36 -12.40 -7.97
N ILE A 70 -6.65 -12.11 -7.88
CA ILE A 70 -7.46 -12.50 -6.72
C ILE A 70 -7.79 -13.98 -6.86
N ILE A 71 -7.49 -14.74 -5.80
CA ILE A 71 -7.84 -16.15 -5.67
C ILE A 71 -8.97 -16.24 -4.66
N GLU A 72 -10.00 -17.04 -4.97
CA GLU A 72 -11.02 -17.41 -4.01
C GLU A 72 -10.45 -18.54 -3.14
N GLU A 73 -10.69 -18.50 -1.83
CA GLU A 73 -10.37 -19.64 -0.97
C GLU A 73 -11.44 -20.71 -1.22
N GLU A 74 -11.01 -21.92 -1.58
CA GLU A 74 -11.88 -23.09 -1.61
C GLU A 74 -12.05 -23.57 -0.16
N ASP A 75 -13.28 -23.53 0.36
CA ASP A 75 -13.65 -24.04 1.70
C ASP A 75 -13.42 -25.56 1.84
#